data_AF-A0A8T4NSD6-F1
#
_entry.id   AF-A0A8T4NSD6-F1
#
_cell.length_a   1.000
_cell.length_b   1.000
_cell.length_c   1.000
_cell.angle_alpha   90.00
_cell.angle_beta   90.00
_cell.angle_gamma   90.00
#
_symmetry.space_group_name_H-M   'P 1'
#
loop_
_entity.id
_entity.type
_entity.pdbx_description
1 polymer ?
#
loop_
_entity_poly.entity_id
_entity_poly.type
_entity_poly.pdbx_seq_one_letter_code
_entity_poly.pdbx_strand_id
1 'polypeptide(L)'
;MHSPLSSLERKIQAKNTFEFYFKPRGFEKIFYEKIGMKQFHSLYSATVGKVVLYTAGIDRWLADSFDTSLIKQEKWSRYYESIHVVAGLVMTSLMTYSYAEENYSNALFAASSNVLINILPVLMQRYTRSRIYEILKRRSYSN
;
A
#
# COMPACT_ATOMS: atom_id res chain seq x y z
N MET A 1 22.55 -23.83 15.29
CA MET A 1 22.02 -22.46 15.22
C MET A 1 20.99 -22.40 14.09
N HIS A 2 19.70 -22.37 14.42
CA HIS A 2 18.67 -22.11 13.42
C HIS A 2 18.71 -20.62 13.05
N SER A 3 18.99 -20.33 11.79
CA SER A 3 18.85 -18.98 11.25
C SER A 3 17.45 -18.43 11.57
N PRO A 4 17.34 -17.25 12.21
CA PRO A 4 16.05 -16.61 12.48
C PRO A 4 15.30 -16.25 11.18
N LEU A 5 15.97 -16.30 10.02
CA LEU A 5 15.37 -16.06 8.71
C LEU A 5 14.49 -17.24 8.26
N SER A 6 14.85 -18.48 8.62
CA SER A 6 14.06 -19.66 8.21
C SER A 6 12.66 -19.67 8.83
N SER A 7 12.45 -19.02 9.98
CA SER A 7 11.12 -18.88 10.60
C SER A 7 10.35 -17.67 10.05
N LEU A 8 11.04 -16.62 9.61
CA LEU A 8 10.47 -15.45 8.92
C LEU A 8 9.97 -15.83 7.52
N GLU A 9 10.79 -16.55 6.75
CA GLU A 9 10.42 -17.11 5.45
C GLU A 9 9.26 -18.11 5.57
N ARG A 10 9.28 -18.98 6.59
CA ARG A 10 8.18 -19.91 6.88
C ARG A 10 6.90 -19.21 7.36
N LYS A 11 6.98 -18.07 8.05
CA LYS A 11 5.82 -17.25 8.43
C LYS A 11 5.22 -16.50 7.24
N ILE A 12 6.04 -16.13 6.25
CA ILE A 12 5.60 -15.50 5.00
C ILE A 12 5.02 -16.55 4.03
N GLN A 13 5.46 -17.81 4.12
CA GLN A 13 5.07 -18.89 3.22
C GLN A 13 3.84 -19.67 3.71
N ALA A 14 2.78 -18.98 4.14
CA ALA A 14 1.45 -19.59 4.20
C ALA A 14 0.88 -19.62 2.78
N LYS A 15 0.55 -20.82 2.27
CA LYS A 15 -0.15 -21.05 0.99
C LYS A 15 -1.57 -20.45 1.03
N ASN A 16 -1.68 -19.13 0.99
CA ASN A 16 -2.94 -18.42 0.93
C ASN A 16 -2.92 -17.45 -0.26
N THR A 17 -3.96 -17.47 -1.09
CA THR A 17 -4.13 -16.57 -2.26
C THR A 17 -3.96 -15.10 -1.89
N PHE A 18 -4.30 -14.76 -0.64
CA PHE A 18 -4.09 -13.44 -0.04
C PHE A 18 -2.61 -13.02 -0.02
N GLU A 19 -1.70 -13.89 0.43
CA GLU A 19 -0.26 -13.59 0.46
C GLU A 19 0.32 -13.40 -0.94
N PHE A 20 -0.19 -14.16 -1.92
CA PHE A 20 0.22 -13.99 -3.31
C PHE A 20 -0.13 -12.60 -3.87
N TYR A 21 -1.30 -12.07 -3.50
CA TYR A 21 -1.73 -10.73 -3.94
C TYR A 21 -0.84 -9.61 -3.38
N PHE A 22 -0.47 -9.69 -2.09
CA PHE A 22 0.36 -8.67 -1.44
C PHE A 22 1.85 -8.82 -1.77
N LYS A 23 2.32 -9.98 -2.22
CA LYS A 23 3.75 -10.13 -2.56
C LYS A 23 4.14 -9.17 -3.70
N PRO A 24 5.12 -8.26 -3.49
CA PRO A 24 5.53 -7.37 -4.55
C PRO A 24 6.23 -8.14 -5.68
N ARG A 25 5.95 -7.75 -6.91
CA ARG A 25 6.55 -8.35 -8.11
C ARG A 25 7.83 -7.61 -8.48
N GLY A 26 8.78 -8.29 -9.11
CA GLY A 26 10.09 -7.70 -9.44
C GLY A 26 10.03 -6.45 -10.31
N PHE A 27 9.01 -6.32 -11.16
CA PHE A 27 8.81 -5.17 -12.04
C PHE A 27 8.05 -4.01 -11.39
N GLU A 28 7.35 -4.24 -10.27
CA GLU A 28 6.37 -3.29 -9.72
C GLU A 28 7.03 -1.98 -9.33
N LYS A 29 8.18 -2.02 -8.66
CA LYS A 29 8.90 -0.79 -8.29
C LYS A 29 9.21 0.08 -9.51
N ILE A 30 9.78 -0.53 -10.56
CA ILE A 30 10.16 0.18 -11.79
C ILE A 30 8.91 0.77 -12.45
N PHE A 31 7.83 -0.01 -12.51
CA PHE A 31 6.55 0.45 -13.05
C PHE A 31 6.01 1.65 -12.25
N TYR A 32 5.97 1.55 -10.92
CA TYR A 32 5.48 2.62 -10.04
C TYR A 32 6.35 3.87 -10.12
N GLU A 33 7.66 3.73 -10.23
CA GLU A 33 8.58 4.86 -10.43
C GLU A 33 8.34 5.55 -11.79
N LYS A 34 8.07 4.79 -12.85
CA LYS A 34 7.75 5.34 -14.18
C LYS A 34 6.46 6.16 -14.20
N ILE A 35 5.43 5.72 -13.48
CA ILE A 35 4.17 6.48 -13.38
C ILE A 35 4.21 7.59 -12.33
N GLY A 36 5.38 7.89 -11.75
CA GLY A 36 5.57 9.01 -10.82
C GLY A 36 5.16 8.74 -9.37
N MET A 37 4.96 7.46 -8.95
CA MET A 37 4.56 7.15 -7.58
C MET A 37 5.60 7.56 -6.54
N LYS A 38 6.88 7.69 -6.94
CA LYS A 38 7.93 8.18 -6.05
C LYS A 38 7.66 9.62 -5.60
N GLN A 39 7.34 10.50 -6.55
CA GLN A 39 7.02 11.90 -6.28
C GLN A 39 5.69 12.00 -5.52
N PHE A 40 4.68 11.26 -5.97
CA PHE A 40 3.38 11.23 -5.30
C PHE A 40 3.50 10.76 -3.85
N HIS A 41 4.19 9.64 -3.59
CA HIS A 41 4.43 9.14 -2.24
C HIS A 41 5.13 10.20 -1.38
N SER A 42 6.13 10.90 -1.92
CA SER A 42 6.86 11.95 -1.19
C SER A 42 5.92 13.10 -0.81
N LEU A 43 5.13 13.60 -1.75
CA LEU A 43 4.19 14.69 -1.51
C LEU A 43 3.11 14.27 -0.52
N TYR A 44 2.50 13.09 -0.74
CA TYR A 44 1.45 12.53 0.11
C TYR A 44 1.94 12.32 1.55
N SER A 45 3.13 11.76 1.73
CA SER A 45 3.72 11.58 3.07
C SER A 45 4.00 12.91 3.76
N ALA A 46 4.42 13.93 3.00
CA ALA A 46 4.73 15.25 3.54
C ALA A 46 3.48 16.05 3.96
N THR A 47 2.35 15.85 3.28
CA THR A 47 1.07 16.53 3.57
C THR A 47 0.16 15.66 4.42
N VAL A 48 -0.40 14.61 3.82
CA VAL A 48 -1.41 13.75 4.45
C VAL A 48 -0.80 12.90 5.56
N GLY A 49 0.41 12.37 5.35
CA GLY A 49 1.10 11.56 6.36
C GLY A 49 1.30 12.31 7.68
N LYS A 50 1.73 13.58 7.63
CA LYS A 50 1.90 14.40 8.83
C LYS A 50 0.57 14.71 9.51
N VAL A 51 -0.46 15.04 8.74
CA VAL A 51 -1.80 15.34 9.28
C VAL A 51 -2.39 14.10 9.96
N VAL A 52 -2.33 12.93 9.32
CA VAL A 52 -2.84 11.67 9.89
C VAL A 52 -2.08 11.26 11.14
N LEU A 53 -0.75 11.40 11.14
CA LEU A 53 0.05 11.09 12.34
C LEU A 53 -0.30 12.01 13.50
N TYR A 54 -0.48 13.31 13.20
CA TYR A 54 -0.89 14.32 14.18
C TYR A 54 -2.30 14.06 14.73
N THR A 55 -3.28 13.77 13.87
CA THR A 55 -4.67 13.52 14.29
C THR A 55 -4.86 12.19 14.99
N ALA A 56 -4.05 11.18 14.65
CA ALA A 56 -4.07 9.88 15.32
C ALA A 56 -3.29 9.86 16.64
N GLY A 57 -2.63 10.96 17.03
CA GLY A 57 -1.80 11.03 18.24
C GLY A 57 -0.60 10.08 18.20
N ILE A 58 -0.19 9.63 17.01
CA ILE A 58 0.92 8.68 16.84
C ILE A 58 2.21 9.48 16.70
N ASP A 59 2.78 9.86 17.84
CA ASP A 59 3.93 10.76 17.87
C ASP A 59 5.18 10.17 17.22
N ARG A 60 5.39 8.84 17.27
CA ARG A 60 6.58 8.18 16.70
C ARG A 60 6.33 6.73 16.31
N TRP A 61 6.46 6.41 15.02
CA TRP A 61 6.64 5.03 14.53
C TRP A 61 8.05 4.47 14.80
N LEU A 62 8.92 5.29 15.41
CA LEU A 62 10.36 5.06 15.55
C LEU A 62 10.80 4.53 16.93
N ALA A 63 9.88 4.16 17.81
CA ALA A 63 10.24 3.56 19.10
C ALA A 63 10.75 2.10 18.97
N ASP A 64 10.45 1.45 17.85
CA ASP A 64 10.86 0.08 17.57
C ASP A 64 12.16 0.04 16.75
N SER A 65 12.88 -1.09 16.79
CA SER A 65 14.06 -1.31 15.92
C SER A 65 13.73 -1.04 14.44
N PHE A 66 14.73 -0.64 13.64
CA PHE A 66 14.53 -0.30 12.23
C PHE A 66 13.82 -1.42 11.44
N ASP A 67 14.19 -2.68 11.66
CA ASP A 67 13.57 -3.80 10.95
C ASP A 67 12.12 -4.04 11.45
N THR A 68 11.87 -3.87 12.75
CA THR A 68 10.51 -3.96 13.31
C THR A 68 9.60 -2.87 12.77
N SER A 69 10.09 -1.63 12.64
CA SER A 69 9.31 -0.51 12.09
C SER A 69 8.99 -0.72 10.60
N LEU A 70 9.92 -1.26 9.81
CA LEU A 70 9.66 -1.65 8.42
C LEU A 70 8.60 -2.75 8.30
N ILE A 71 8.67 -3.79 9.14
CA ILE A 71 7.66 -4.88 9.15
C ILE A 71 6.29 -4.32 9.55
N LYS A 72 6.25 -3.44 10.56
CA LYS A 72 5.01 -2.78 10.99
C LYS A 72 4.42 -1.94 9.86
N GLN A 73 5.25 -1.13 9.19
CA GLN A 73 4.84 -0.33 8.04
C GLN A 73 4.28 -1.20 6.90
N GLU A 74 4.89 -2.36 6.64
CA GLU A 74 4.40 -3.33 5.64
C GLU A 74 2.99 -3.83 5.97
N LYS A 75 2.76 -4.25 7.22
CA LYS A 75 1.45 -4.73 7.68
C LYS A 75 0.37 -3.66 7.56
N TRP A 76 0.69 -2.44 7.99
CA TRP A 76 -0.23 -1.31 7.87
C TRP A 76 -0.52 -0.95 6.41
N SER A 77 0.49 -1.05 5.55
CA SER A 77 0.31 -0.85 4.12
C SER A 77 -0.69 -1.84 3.52
N ARG A 78 -0.64 -3.13 3.92
CA ARG A 78 -1.64 -4.14 3.50
C ARG A 78 -3.04 -3.81 4.00
N TYR A 79 -3.16 -3.37 5.26
CA TYR A 79 -4.44 -3.01 5.87
C TYR A 79 -5.08 -1.82 5.13
N TYR A 80 -4.34 -0.74 4.94
CA TYR A 80 -4.85 0.43 4.21
C TYR A 80 -5.14 0.11 2.74
N GLU A 81 -4.31 -0.69 2.08
CA GLU A 81 -4.61 -1.17 0.72
C GLU A 81 -5.96 -1.91 0.69
N SER A 82 -6.22 -2.77 1.66
CA SER A 82 -7.48 -3.54 1.73
C SER A 82 -8.69 -2.63 1.91
N ILE A 83 -8.60 -1.60 2.77
CA ILE A 83 -9.67 -0.60 2.94
C ILE A 83 -9.97 0.10 1.62
N HIS A 84 -8.94 0.59 0.92
CA HIS A 84 -9.13 1.31 -0.34
C HIS A 84 -9.61 0.40 -1.48
N VAL A 85 -9.21 -0.86 -1.51
CA VAL A 85 -9.75 -1.83 -2.48
C VAL A 85 -11.24 -2.03 -2.23
N VAL A 86 -11.66 -2.26 -0.99
CA VAL A 86 -13.09 -2.45 -0.66
C VAL A 86 -13.90 -1.18 -0.94
N ALA A 87 -13.42 -0.02 -0.49
CA ALA A 87 -14.06 1.27 -0.77
C ALA A 87 -14.14 1.54 -2.29
N GLY A 88 -13.10 1.16 -3.03
CA GLY A 88 -13.06 1.29 -4.48
C GLY A 88 -14.09 0.42 -5.20
N LEU A 89 -14.36 -0.79 -4.70
CA LEU A 89 -15.42 -1.65 -5.23
C LEU A 89 -16.82 -1.05 -4.98
N VAL A 90 -17.04 -0.45 -3.81
CA VAL A 90 -18.29 0.25 -3.50
C VAL A 90 -18.49 1.45 -4.43
N MET A 91 -17.45 2.26 -4.63
CA MET A 91 -17.52 3.42 -5.55
C MET A 91 -17.70 3.00 -7.01
N THR A 92 -17.08 1.91 -7.44
CA THR A 92 -17.32 1.34 -8.78
C THR A 92 -18.79 0.93 -8.94
N SER A 93 -19.40 0.33 -7.92
CA SER A 93 -20.82 -0.04 -7.95
C SER A 93 -21.72 1.20 -8.08
N LEU A 94 -21.43 2.27 -7.32
CA LEU A 94 -22.14 3.55 -7.41
C LEU A 94 -21.97 4.22 -8.78
N MET A 95 -20.77 4.17 -9.35
CA MET A 95 -20.47 4.66 -10.70
C MET A 95 -21.28 3.89 -11.75
N THR A 96 -21.30 2.56 -11.69
CA THR A 96 -22.06 1.72 -12.62
C THR A 96 -23.56 1.97 -12.50
N TYR A 97 -24.08 2.09 -11.28
CA TYR A 97 -25.47 2.45 -11.04
C TYR A 97 -25.81 3.83 -11.64
N SER A 98 -24.99 4.85 -11.37
CA SER A 98 -25.21 6.20 -11.90
C SER A 98 -25.15 6.24 -13.43
N TYR A 99 -24.28 5.42 -14.04
CA TYR A 99 -24.20 5.29 -15.49
C TYR A 99 -25.44 4.61 -16.08
N ALA A 100 -25.96 3.58 -15.41
CA ALA A 100 -27.18 2.88 -15.83
C ALA A 100 -28.43 3.77 -15.76
N GLU A 101 -28.49 4.69 -14.79
CA GLU A 101 -29.52 5.72 -14.66
C GLU A 101 -29.29 6.94 -15.57
N GLU A 102 -28.39 6.82 -16.56
CA GLU A 102 -27.99 7.88 -17.50
C GLU A 102 -27.48 9.17 -16.84
N ASN A 103 -27.12 9.11 -15.55
CA ASN A 103 -26.57 10.22 -14.80
C ASN A 103 -25.03 10.27 -14.96
N TYR A 104 -24.61 10.68 -16.16
CA TYR A 104 -23.21 10.70 -16.55
C TYR A 104 -22.34 11.63 -15.69
N SER A 105 -22.91 12.74 -15.20
CA SER A 105 -22.19 13.66 -14.30
C SER A 105 -21.83 12.98 -12.99
N ASN A 106 -22.77 12.26 -12.37
CA ASN A 106 -22.50 11.50 -11.14
C ASN A 106 -21.57 10.32 -11.39
N ALA A 107 -21.73 9.62 -12.52
CA ALA A 107 -20.81 8.54 -12.90
C ALA A 107 -19.38 9.05 -13.07
N LEU A 108 -19.18 10.17 -13.77
CA LEU A 108 -17.87 10.79 -13.96
C LEU A 108 -17.27 11.27 -12.64
N PHE A 109 -18.06 11.88 -11.77
CA PHE A 109 -17.63 12.29 -10.44
C PHE A 109 -17.19 11.10 -9.59
N ALA A 110 -18.00 10.02 -9.56
CA ALA A 110 -17.68 8.79 -8.86
C ALA A 110 -16.40 8.15 -9.41
N ALA A 111 -16.25 8.06 -10.74
CA ALA A 111 -15.06 7.53 -11.40
C ALA A 111 -13.80 8.32 -11.00
N SER A 112 -13.85 9.65 -11.15
CA SER A 112 -12.72 10.54 -10.84
C SER A 112 -12.33 10.47 -9.37
N SER A 113 -13.32 10.48 -8.48
CA SER A 113 -13.11 10.36 -7.04
C SER A 113 -12.54 8.99 -6.66
N ASN A 114 -12.99 7.92 -7.31
CA ASN A 114 -12.48 6.57 -7.07
C ASN A 114 -11.00 6.44 -7.46
N VAL A 115 -10.61 7.07 -8.58
CA VAL A 115 -9.19 7.14 -8.99
C VAL A 115 -8.35 7.82 -7.91
N LEU A 116 -8.78 9.00 -7.44
CA LEU A 116 -8.01 9.81 -6.51
C LEU A 116 -7.96 9.21 -5.09
N ILE A 117 -9.09 8.68 -4.61
CA ILE A 117 -9.27 8.29 -3.21
C ILE A 117 -8.95 6.80 -3.00
N ASN A 118 -9.06 5.95 -4.01
CA ASN A 118 -8.83 4.50 -3.85
C ASN A 118 -7.68 3.99 -4.70
N ILE A 119 -7.69 4.25 -6.02
CA ILE A 119 -6.67 3.69 -6.92
C ILE A 119 -5.29 4.26 -6.60
N LEU A 120 -5.14 5.59 -6.50
CA LEU A 120 -3.85 6.21 -6.19
C LEU A 120 -3.30 5.75 -4.82
N PRO A 121 -4.08 5.71 -3.74
CA PRO A 121 -3.62 5.14 -2.47
C PRO A 121 -3.22 3.68 -2.57
N VAL A 122 -3.97 2.83 -3.29
CA VAL A 122 -3.59 1.42 -3.50
C VAL A 122 -2.23 1.32 -4.19
N LEU A 123 -2.02 2.06 -5.28
CA LEU A 123 -0.73 2.10 -5.98
C LEU A 123 0.40 2.58 -5.06
N MET A 124 0.12 3.57 -4.20
CA MET A 124 1.07 4.07 -3.23
C MET A 124 1.43 3.00 -2.19
N GLN A 125 0.46 2.26 -1.66
CA GLN A 125 0.72 1.18 -0.70
C GLN A 125 1.55 0.05 -1.34
N ARG A 126 1.23 -0.35 -2.58
CA ARG A 126 2.02 -1.33 -3.32
C ARG A 126 3.46 -0.84 -3.57
N TYR A 127 3.63 0.43 -3.92
CA TYR A 127 4.96 1.04 -4.07
C TYR A 127 5.76 1.00 -2.76
N THR A 128 5.16 1.44 -1.65
CA THR A 128 5.80 1.39 -0.32
C THR A 128 6.26 0.00 0.03
N ARG A 129 5.40 -1.00 -0.15
CA ARG A 129 5.74 -2.39 0.11
C ARG A 129 6.87 -2.90 -0.79
N SER A 130 6.85 -2.58 -2.09
CA SER A 130 7.94 -2.96 -2.99
C SER A 130 9.31 -2.43 -2.52
N ARG A 131 9.35 -1.19 -1.99
CA ARG A 131 10.56 -0.60 -1.41
C ARG A 131 11.01 -1.31 -0.12
N ILE A 132 10.08 -1.58 0.79
CA ILE A 132 10.39 -2.28 2.05
C ILE A 132 11.01 -3.64 1.78
N TYR A 133 10.43 -4.42 0.85
CA TYR A 133 10.96 -5.74 0.49
C TYR A 133 12.36 -5.66 -0.11
N GLU A 134 12.65 -4.66 -0.94
CA GLU A 134 13.99 -4.47 -1.49
C GLU A 134 15.01 -4.10 -0.39
N ILE A 135 14.64 -3.24 0.55
CA ILE A 135 15.50 -2.86 1.69
C ILE A 135 15.82 -4.08 2.55
N LEU A 136 14.79 -4.86 2.92
CA LEU A 136 14.95 -6.09 3.71
C LEU A 136 15.80 -7.13 2.95
N LYS A 137 15.55 -7.30 1.65
CA LYS A 137 16.32 -8.22 0.80
C LYS A 137 17.79 -7.83 0.77
N ARG A 138 18.12 -6.56 0.47
CA ARG A 138 19.51 -6.06 0.43
C ARG A 138 20.23 -6.30 1.75
N ARG A 139 19.58 -6.04 2.89
CA ARG A 139 20.17 -6.29 4.22
C ARG A 139 20.41 -7.77 4.49
N SER A 140 19.51 -8.65 4.06
CA SER A 140 19.68 -10.10 4.23
C SER A 140 20.85 -10.68 3.43
N TYR A 141 21.34 -10.00 2.38
CA TYR A 141 22.52 -10.40 1.61
C TYR A 141 23.82 -9.70 2.06
N SER A 142 23.74 -8.75 3.00
CA SER A 142 24.90 -8.03 3.55
C SER A 142 25.38 -8.57 4.90
N ASN A 143 24.71 -9.59 5.44
CA ASN A 143 25.09 -10.38 6.62
C ASN A 143 25.44 -11.80 6.18
#